data_AF-A0AAW5KDJ8-F1
#
_entry.id   AF-A0AAW5KDJ8-F1
#
_cell.length_a   1.000
_cell.length_b   1.000
_cell.length_c   1.000
_cell.angle_alpha   90.00
_cell.angle_beta   90.00
_cell.angle_gamma   90.00
#
_symmetry.space_group_name_H-M   'P 1'
#
loop_
_entity.id
_entity.type
_entity.pdbx_description
1 polymer ?
#
loop_
_entity_poly.entity_id
_entity_poly.type
_entity_poly.pdbx_seq_one_letter_code
_entity_poly.pdbx_strand_id
1 'polypeptide(L)'
;FDGQPAVLAELKSGRVDSMCTDGSLLQGFINDNPDLDGFMIPKDSEINKDVDKEFAIAFPKGSDLIEACNTEIKALQDSGKMDEIVTKWLGEAYIAE
;
A
#
# COMPACT_ATOMS: atom_id res chain seq x y z
N PHE A 1 -9.88 17.46 -2.43
CA PHE A 1 -8.73 17.06 -1.59
C PHE A 1 -7.49 17.16 -2.45
N ASP A 2 -6.46 17.85 -1.97
CA ASP A 2 -5.30 18.27 -2.78
C ASP A 2 -4.22 17.19 -2.94
N GLY A 3 -4.52 15.95 -2.53
CA GLY A 3 -3.72 14.74 -2.79
C GLY A 3 -2.35 14.72 -2.12
N GLN A 4 -1.63 13.61 -2.31
CA GLN A 4 -0.26 13.42 -1.80
C GLN A 4 0.74 14.51 -2.27
N PRO A 5 0.67 15.05 -3.51
CA PRO A 5 1.58 16.11 -3.93
C PRO A 5 1.50 17.40 -3.09
N ALA A 6 0.31 17.76 -2.62
CA ALA A 6 0.16 18.91 -1.72
C ALA A 6 0.82 18.64 -0.36
N VAL A 7 0.64 17.45 0.21
CA VAL A 7 1.28 17.07 1.48
C VAL A 7 2.80 17.07 1.37
N LEU A 8 3.35 16.59 0.24
CA LEU A 8 4.79 16.69 -0.04
C LEU A 8 5.26 18.16 -0.08
N ALA A 9 4.49 19.06 -0.67
CA ALA A 9 4.83 20.48 -0.70
C ALA A 9 4.82 21.11 0.72
N GLU A 10 3.88 20.70 1.58
CA GLU A 10 3.86 21.10 2.99
C GLU A 10 5.12 20.63 3.73
N LEU A 11 5.51 19.37 3.53
CA LEU A 11 6.72 18.77 4.12
C LEU A 11 7.98 19.53 3.66
N LYS A 12 8.13 19.76 2.34
CA LYS A 12 9.28 20.50 1.79
C LYS A 12 9.33 21.97 2.23
N SER A 13 8.18 22.55 2.56
CA SER A 13 8.11 23.91 3.10
C SER A 13 8.44 24.00 4.59
N GLY A 14 8.58 22.86 5.28
CA GLY A 14 8.81 22.80 6.72
C GLY A 14 7.58 23.13 7.57
N ARG A 15 6.37 23.07 6.99
CA ARG A 15 5.11 23.29 7.73
C ARG A 15 4.64 22.06 8.50
N VAL A 16 5.14 20.88 8.12
CA VAL A 16 4.95 19.61 8.81
C VAL A 16 6.28 18.87 8.91
N ASP A 17 6.42 18.03 9.93
CA ASP A 17 7.65 17.26 10.16
C ASP A 17 7.69 15.93 9.40
N SER A 18 6.52 15.37 9.06
CA SER A 18 6.41 14.09 8.36
C SER A 18 5.14 13.98 7.52
N MET A 19 5.21 13.11 6.51
CA MET A 19 4.09 12.70 5.66
C MET A 19 3.88 11.20 5.82
N CYS A 20 2.62 10.76 5.92
CA CYS A 20 2.25 9.35 5.91
C CYS A 20 1.58 9.00 4.58
N THR A 21 2.00 7.89 3.95
CA THR A 21 1.49 7.40 2.68
C THR A 21 1.56 5.88 2.63
N ASP A 22 0.89 5.27 1.66
CA ASP A 22 1.02 3.84 1.38
C ASP A 22 2.46 3.47 1.04
N GLY A 23 2.92 2.33 1.58
CA GLY A 23 4.27 1.82 1.35
C GLY A 23 4.62 1.68 -0.13
N SER A 24 3.64 1.22 -0.93
CA SER A 24 3.80 1.04 -2.38
C SER A 24 4.16 2.32 -3.13
N LEU A 25 3.84 3.49 -2.56
CA LEU A 25 4.18 4.81 -3.11
C LEU A 25 5.48 5.37 -2.52
N LEU A 26 5.83 4.99 -1.29
CA LEU A 26 6.95 5.56 -0.55
C LEU A 26 8.26 5.51 -1.35
N GLN A 27 8.57 4.36 -1.95
CA GLN A 27 9.81 4.21 -2.71
C GLN A 27 9.86 5.15 -3.92
N GLY A 28 8.73 5.36 -4.61
CA GLY A 28 8.65 6.31 -5.71
C GLY A 28 8.90 7.74 -5.23
N PHE A 29 8.28 8.13 -4.11
CA PHE A 29 8.49 9.45 -3.51
C PHE A 29 9.94 9.70 -3.10
N ILE A 30 10.60 8.74 -2.44
CA ILE A 30 12.01 8.88 -2.03
C ILE A 30 12.93 8.96 -3.26
N ASN A 31 12.69 8.13 -4.28
CA ASN A 31 13.50 8.15 -5.51
C ASN A 31 13.42 9.50 -6.24
N ASP A 32 12.23 10.10 -6.30
CA ASP A 32 12.00 11.40 -6.94
C ASP A 32 12.46 12.58 -6.06
N ASN A 33 12.71 12.36 -4.77
CA ASN A 33 13.05 13.38 -3.78
C ASN A 33 14.20 12.90 -2.89
N PRO A 34 15.44 12.82 -3.43
CA PRO A 34 16.59 12.24 -2.72
C PRO A 34 17.05 13.06 -1.50
N ASP A 35 16.46 14.25 -1.30
CA ASP A 35 16.61 15.09 -0.13
C ASP A 35 15.76 14.62 1.08
N LEU A 36 14.84 13.69 0.85
CA LEU A 36 13.95 13.14 1.87
C LEU A 36 14.35 11.71 2.23
N ASP A 37 14.15 11.37 3.49
CA ASP A 37 14.26 10.01 4.01
C ASP A 37 12.87 9.48 4.38
N GLY A 38 12.72 8.16 4.42
CA GLY A 38 11.46 7.53 4.77
C GLY A 38 11.65 6.08 5.19
N PHE A 39 10.73 5.60 6.02
CA PHE A 39 10.76 4.25 6.56
C PHE A 39 9.35 3.66 6.59
N MET A 40 9.29 2.33 6.51
CA MET A 40 8.05 1.60 6.73
C MET A 40 7.73 1.53 8.22
N ILE A 41 6.48 1.82 8.58
CA ILE A 41 6.02 1.62 9.95
C ILE A 41 5.99 0.10 10.22
N PRO A 42 6.61 -0.40 11.31
CA PRO A 42 6.63 -1.82 11.62
C PRO A 42 5.22 -2.42 11.74
N LYS A 43 5.02 -3.62 11.19
CA LYS A 43 3.72 -4.33 11.22
C LYS A 43 3.22 -4.57 12.65
N ASP A 44 4.12 -4.77 13.61
CA ASP A 44 3.83 -5.00 15.02
C ASP A 44 3.62 -3.72 15.85
N SER A 45 3.75 -2.54 15.22
CA SER A 45 3.52 -1.27 15.92
C SER A 45 2.05 -1.10 16.34
N GLU A 46 1.83 -0.34 17.41
CA GLU A 46 0.48 0.03 17.89
C GLU A 46 -0.39 0.67 16.80
N ILE A 47 0.24 1.37 15.84
CA ILE A 47 -0.45 2.05 14.73
C ILE A 47 -1.06 1.04 13.76
N ASN A 48 -0.46 -0.16 13.62
CA ASN A 48 -0.89 -1.19 12.69
C ASN A 48 -1.75 -2.29 13.33
N LYS A 49 -2.00 -2.23 14.64
CA LYS A 49 -2.72 -3.30 15.38
C LYS A 49 -4.14 -3.59 14.89
N ASP A 50 -4.82 -2.60 14.31
CA ASP A 50 -6.18 -2.73 13.80
C ASP A 50 -6.25 -2.64 12.25
N VAL A 51 -5.10 -2.73 11.57
CA VAL A 51 -4.99 -2.61 10.11
C VAL A 51 -4.92 -4.00 9.48
N ASP A 52 -6.04 -4.73 9.49
CA ASP A 52 -6.09 -6.14 9.05
C ASP A 52 -6.21 -6.33 7.52
N LYS A 53 -6.42 -5.27 6.73
CA LYS A 53 -6.74 -5.39 5.30
C LYS A 53 -6.07 -4.32 4.47
N GLU A 54 -5.01 -4.72 3.79
CA GLU A 54 -4.17 -3.80 3.01
C GLU A 54 -4.90 -3.32 1.75
N PHE A 55 -5.54 -4.20 0.97
CA PHE A 55 -6.36 -3.80 -0.19
C PHE A 55 -7.51 -4.77 -0.47
N ALA A 56 -8.62 -4.25 -1.03
CA ALA A 56 -9.78 -5.05 -1.45
C ALA A 56 -10.45 -4.48 -2.70
N ILE A 57 -11.15 -5.33 -3.45
CA ILE A 57 -11.97 -4.91 -4.59
C ILE A 57 -13.38 -4.61 -4.09
N ALA A 58 -13.81 -3.36 -4.22
CA ALA A 58 -15.13 -2.92 -3.78
C ALA A 58 -16.20 -3.16 -4.86
N PHE A 59 -17.36 -3.66 -4.43
CA PHE A 59 -18.55 -3.83 -5.26
C PHE A 59 -19.73 -3.06 -4.66
N PRO A 60 -20.77 -2.72 -5.46
CA PRO A 60 -22.04 -2.24 -4.92
C PRO A 60 -22.60 -3.22 -3.89
N LYS A 61 -23.33 -2.69 -2.89
CA LYS A 61 -24.02 -3.53 -1.91
C LYS A 61 -24.98 -4.48 -2.64
N GLY A 62 -24.91 -5.78 -2.30
CA GLY A 62 -25.73 -6.82 -2.92
C GLY A 62 -25.23 -7.29 -4.30
N SER A 63 -23.98 -7.02 -4.67
CA SER A 63 -23.38 -7.51 -5.92
C SER A 63 -23.19 -9.03 -5.89
N ASP A 64 -23.70 -9.71 -6.92
CA ASP A 64 -23.50 -11.15 -7.14
C ASP A 64 -22.04 -11.49 -7.56
N LEU A 65 -21.21 -10.49 -7.87
CA LEU A 65 -19.82 -10.69 -8.27
C LEU A 65 -18.88 -11.00 -7.10
N ILE A 66 -19.31 -10.76 -5.86
CA ILE A 66 -18.45 -10.90 -4.68
C ILE A 66 -17.90 -12.34 -4.56
N GLU A 67 -18.76 -13.33 -4.73
CA GLU A 67 -18.38 -14.75 -4.59
C GLU A 67 -17.43 -15.20 -5.69
N ALA A 68 -17.73 -14.84 -6.95
CA ALA A 68 -16.89 -15.16 -8.09
C ALA A 68 -15.50 -14.51 -7.96
N CYS A 69 -15.43 -13.23 -7.61
CA CYS A 69 -14.15 -12.53 -7.45
C CYS A 69 -13.33 -13.08 -6.29
N ASN A 70 -13.95 -13.39 -5.15
CA ASN A 70 -13.23 -14.01 -4.03
C ASN A 70 -12.68 -15.39 -4.38
N THR A 71 -13.41 -16.16 -5.20
CA THR A 71 -12.95 -17.49 -5.67
C THR A 71 -11.70 -17.37 -6.54
N GLU A 72 -11.69 -16.44 -7.49
CA GLU A 72 -10.52 -16.23 -8.36
C GLU A 72 -9.32 -15.64 -7.62
N ILE A 73 -9.54 -14.68 -6.69
CA ILE A 73 -8.47 -14.14 -5.84
C ILE A 73 -7.82 -15.28 -5.04
N LYS A 74 -8.63 -16.16 -4.46
CA LYS A 74 -8.12 -17.31 -3.72
C LYS A 74 -7.32 -18.26 -4.62
N ALA A 75 -7.79 -18.53 -5.84
CA ALA A 75 -7.04 -19.37 -6.79
C ALA A 75 -5.68 -18.76 -7.17
N LEU A 76 -5.59 -17.42 -7.27
CA LEU A 76 -4.32 -16.72 -7.49
C LEU A 76 -3.38 -16.83 -6.29
N GLN A 77 -3.91 -16.75 -5.07
CA GLN A 77 -3.13 -16.94 -3.83
C GLN A 77 -2.66 -18.39 -3.68
N ASP A 78 -3.56 -19.36 -3.81
CA ASP A 78 -3.28 -20.79 -3.66
C ASP A 78 -2.26 -21.30 -4.70
N SER A 79 -2.19 -20.66 -5.88
CA SER A 79 -1.22 -20.99 -6.93
C SER A 79 0.13 -20.29 -6.78
N GLY A 80 0.29 -19.36 -5.83
CA GLY A 80 1.48 -18.50 -5.70
C GLY A 80 1.57 -17.40 -6.77
N LYS A 81 0.63 -17.35 -7.71
CA LYS A 81 0.63 -16.37 -8.80
C LYS A 81 0.39 -14.94 -8.29
N MET A 82 -0.31 -14.79 -7.17
CA MET A 82 -0.45 -13.49 -6.51
C MET A 82 0.92 -12.95 -6.09
N ASP A 83 1.76 -13.77 -5.46
CA ASP A 83 3.10 -13.37 -5.00
C ASP A 83 4.01 -13.01 -6.18
N GLU A 84 3.93 -13.75 -7.28
CA GLU A 84 4.64 -13.42 -8.53
C GLU A 84 4.25 -12.02 -9.05
N ILE A 85 2.95 -11.70 -9.04
CA ILE A 85 2.45 -10.39 -9.47
C ILE A 85 2.94 -9.29 -8.53
N VAL A 86 2.80 -9.49 -7.21
CA VAL A 86 3.25 -8.52 -6.19
C VAL A 86 4.75 -8.28 -6.33
N THR A 87 5.56 -9.34 -6.40
CA THR A 87 7.01 -9.25 -6.52
C THR A 87 7.42 -8.51 -7.79
N LYS A 88 6.77 -8.80 -8.93
CA LYS A 88 7.08 -8.14 -10.21
C LYS A 88 6.90 -6.63 -10.17
N TRP A 89 5.86 -6.15 -9.49
CA TRP A 89 5.47 -4.73 -9.55
C TRP A 89 5.88 -3.93 -8.33
N LEU A 90 5.98 -4.56 -7.15
CA LEU A 90 6.27 -3.92 -5.87
C LEU A 90 7.59 -4.38 -5.25
N GLY A 91 8.09 -5.56 -5.65
CA GLY A 91 9.33 -6.15 -5.13
C GLY A 91 9.12 -7.14 -3.97
N GLU A 92 10.18 -7.84 -3.60
CA GLU A 92 10.15 -8.93 -2.60
C GLU A 92 9.78 -8.47 -1.19
N ALA A 93 10.04 -7.20 -0.85
CA ALA A 93 9.71 -6.64 0.45
C ALA A 93 8.20 -6.67 0.78
N TYR A 94 7.34 -6.86 -0.24
CA TYR A 94 5.88 -6.90 -0.11
C TYR A 94 5.29 -8.30 0.01
N ILE A 95 6.10 -9.35 -0.13
CA ILE A 95 5.70 -10.76 0.10
C ILE A 95 6.37 -11.35 1.35
N ALA A 96 7.26 -10.60 2.00
CA ALA A 96 7.92 -11.02 3.23
C ALA A 96 6.97 -10.90 4.44
N GLU A 97 6.84 -11.99 5.20
CA GLU A 97 6.10 -12.05 6.47
C GLU A 97 6.63 -11.03 7.49
#